data_AF-L1Q033-F1
#
_entry.id   AF-L1Q033-F1
#
_cell.length_a   1.000
_cell.length_b   1.000
_cell.length_c   1.000
_cell.angle_alpha   90.00
_cell.angle_beta   90.00
_cell.angle_gamma   90.00
#
_symmetry.space_group_name_H-M   'P 1'
#
loop_
_entity.id
_entity.type
_entity.pdbx_description
1 polymer ?
#
loop_
_entity_poly.entity_id
_entity_poly.type
_entity_poly.pdbx_seq_one_letter_code
_entity_poly.pdbx_strand_id
1 'polypeptide(L)'
;MAIIDVVSWSPQSSRVVYAWKFPETNLATYTQLIVQESQEAVLFSKGQIIGKFGPGKYTLNTENIPILRNLFGIPFGGKNPFTAEVWFVNKVQSFSIDWNVSGMPIHDPDYNTQLPLVAVGRYGLKVNDSEIFLLKVVGTKSEFTQDDLTNQFFGEFSTKTKSQIAQYVIKHRVGYKYISAFLDELSGYLKNVLNPFWTNLGLELLQFNITNIDIDKSTEEGRKVAEAIATQASMSITGHTWQQEQMFNTANNAIEGFGNGNGGLLGGLMAMSMMGGMNNSGMAGGMMQPQYNQPTFGGNQQVGQQGEQAPIKMVFCSNCAKKYPSNSSFCPHCGNPYNPCPNCGADNDTNAKRCVSCGTQLQQTNNTTPEQTIADVCNRCGTVFPPSAKFCPKCGNKR
;
A
#
# COMPACT_ATOMS: atom_id res chain seq x y z
N MET A 1 -12.34 61.49 3.67
CA MET A 1 -11.66 60.34 4.30
C MET A 1 -12.69 59.58 5.11
N ALA A 2 -12.82 58.27 4.91
CA ALA A 2 -13.78 57.47 5.67
C ALA A 2 -13.47 57.61 7.17
N ILE A 3 -14.49 57.89 7.98
CA ILE A 3 -14.36 58.11 9.42
C ILE A 3 -14.17 56.77 10.17
N ILE A 4 -14.36 55.65 9.47
CA ILE A 4 -14.37 54.28 10.00
C ILE A 4 -13.73 53.36 8.95
N ASP A 5 -12.66 52.66 9.32
CA ASP A 5 -12.08 51.60 8.49
C ASP A 5 -12.97 50.36 8.54
N VAL A 6 -13.18 49.73 7.39
CA VAL A 6 -13.92 48.46 7.29
C VAL A 6 -12.96 47.37 6.87
N VAL A 7 -12.81 46.36 7.73
CA VAL A 7 -12.00 45.18 7.50
C VAL A 7 -12.93 44.03 7.19
N SER A 8 -12.88 43.53 5.96
CA SER A 8 -13.68 42.41 5.50
C SER A 8 -12.95 41.68 4.38
N TRP A 9 -13.27 40.41 4.22
CA TRP A 9 -12.72 39.60 3.13
C TRP A 9 -13.83 38.85 2.40
N SER A 10 -13.81 38.93 1.08
CA SER A 10 -14.66 38.12 0.21
C SER A 10 -13.76 37.53 -0.88
N PRO A 11 -13.58 36.20 -0.94
CA PRO A 11 -12.74 35.57 -1.94
C PRO A 11 -13.27 35.89 -3.34
N GLN A 12 -12.41 36.44 -4.21
CA GLN A 12 -12.76 36.77 -5.60
C GLN A 12 -12.27 35.73 -6.61
N SER A 13 -11.47 34.75 -6.16
CA SER A 13 -10.85 33.75 -7.01
C SER A 13 -11.70 32.49 -7.12
N SER A 14 -11.62 31.79 -8.25
CA SER A 14 -12.13 30.42 -8.40
C SER A 14 -11.33 29.39 -7.61
N ARG A 15 -10.14 29.74 -7.11
CA ARG A 15 -9.31 28.87 -6.28
C ARG A 15 -9.73 28.92 -4.82
N VAL A 16 -9.64 27.78 -4.14
CA VAL A 16 -9.92 27.69 -2.70
C VAL A 16 -8.78 28.33 -1.92
N VAL A 17 -9.09 29.46 -1.28
CA VAL A 17 -8.23 30.15 -0.32
C VAL A 17 -8.63 29.72 1.08
N TYR A 18 -7.68 29.18 1.85
CA TYR A 18 -7.88 28.71 3.22
C TYR A 18 -7.61 29.81 4.25
N ALA A 19 -6.63 30.67 4.01
CA ALA A 19 -6.35 31.82 4.85
C ALA A 19 -5.88 33.01 4.02
N TRP A 20 -6.27 34.21 4.45
CA TRP A 20 -5.87 35.47 3.84
C TRP A 20 -5.62 36.53 4.90
N LYS A 21 -4.48 37.23 4.77
CA LYS A 21 -4.07 38.32 5.64
C LYS A 21 -4.55 39.64 5.06
N PHE A 22 -5.26 40.42 5.87
CA PHE A 22 -5.64 41.78 5.51
C PHE A 22 -4.37 42.63 5.30
N PRO A 23 -4.25 43.40 4.19
CA PRO A 23 -3.01 44.08 3.83
C PRO A 23 -2.56 45.15 4.84
N GLU A 24 -3.52 45.88 5.43
CA GLU A 24 -3.22 46.97 6.34
C GLU A 24 -3.05 46.45 7.78
N THR A 25 -2.01 46.92 8.45
CA THR A 25 -1.71 46.56 9.85
C THR A 25 -2.00 47.70 10.83
N ASN A 26 -2.13 48.93 10.34
CA ASN A 26 -2.47 50.09 11.15
C ASN A 26 -3.98 50.31 11.09
N LEU A 27 -4.68 49.86 12.12
CA LEU A 27 -6.14 49.96 12.19
C LEU A 27 -6.55 51.16 13.03
N ALA A 28 -7.49 51.96 12.53
CA ALA A 28 -8.05 53.07 13.30
C ALA A 28 -8.87 52.57 14.50
N THR A 29 -8.96 53.40 15.56
CA THR A 29 -9.91 53.19 16.65
C THR A 29 -11.34 53.13 16.07
N TYR A 30 -12.15 52.15 16.49
CA TYR A 30 -13.52 51.89 15.98
C TYR A 30 -13.61 51.25 14.58
N THR A 31 -12.52 50.67 14.08
CA THR A 31 -12.53 49.81 12.88
C THR A 31 -13.65 48.78 12.97
N GLN A 32 -14.42 48.63 11.89
CA GLN A 32 -15.48 47.63 11.77
C GLN A 32 -14.93 46.37 11.13
N LEU A 33 -14.84 45.30 11.90
CA LEU A 33 -14.51 43.96 11.41
C LEU A 33 -15.80 43.25 11.02
N ILE A 34 -15.90 42.83 9.76
CA ILE A 34 -17.04 42.07 9.24
C ILE A 34 -16.54 40.68 8.86
N VAL A 35 -17.09 39.66 9.52
CA VAL A 35 -16.75 38.26 9.31
C VAL A 35 -17.97 37.54 8.72
N GLN A 36 -17.78 36.83 7.61
CA GLN A 36 -18.86 36.08 6.97
C GLN A 36 -19.19 34.78 7.73
N GLU A 37 -20.39 34.23 7.52
CA GLU A 37 -20.88 32.96 8.10
C GLU A 37 -19.89 31.80 8.00
N SER A 38 -19.17 31.71 6.88
CA SER A 38 -18.22 30.63 6.62
C SER A 38 -16.76 31.02 6.90
N GLN A 39 -16.53 32.02 7.75
CA GLN A 39 -15.21 32.55 8.07
C GLN A 39 -15.00 32.68 9.58
N GLU A 40 -13.74 32.71 9.97
CA GLU A 40 -13.30 33.12 11.30
C GLU A 40 -12.17 34.14 11.12
N ALA A 41 -12.24 35.27 11.81
CA ALA A 41 -11.16 36.24 11.83
C ALA A 41 -10.28 36.04 13.06
N VAL A 42 -8.97 36.00 12.87
CA VAL A 42 -7.97 35.88 13.94
C VAL A 42 -7.13 37.14 13.95
N LEU A 43 -7.09 37.82 15.09
CA LEU A 43 -6.25 39.00 15.28
C LEU A 43 -4.91 38.61 15.89
N PHE A 44 -3.84 39.20 15.36
CA PHE A 44 -2.50 39.13 15.91
C PHE A 44 -2.03 40.52 16.28
N SER A 45 -1.26 40.63 17.37
CA SER A 45 -0.50 41.83 17.67
C SER A 45 0.78 41.47 18.39
N LYS A 46 1.86 42.21 18.10
CA LYS A 46 3.21 41.95 18.64
C LYS A 46 3.64 40.49 18.47
N GLY A 47 3.20 39.84 17.38
CA GLY A 47 3.50 38.44 17.07
C GLY A 47 2.69 37.40 17.87
N GLN A 48 1.66 37.79 18.62
CA GLN A 48 0.82 36.89 19.41
C GLN A 48 -0.65 36.98 18.99
N ILE A 49 -1.38 35.87 19.13
CA ILE A 49 -2.83 35.83 18.92
C ILE A 49 -3.49 36.54 20.10
N ILE A 50 -4.39 37.48 19.77
CA ILE A 50 -5.12 38.28 20.75
C ILE A 50 -6.62 38.02 20.73
N GLY A 51 -7.16 37.36 19.70
CA GLY A 51 -8.57 37.05 19.68
C GLY A 51 -9.02 36.38 18.39
N LYS A 52 -10.12 35.63 18.50
CA LYS A 52 -10.84 35.00 17.40
C LYS A 52 -12.26 35.56 17.36
N PHE A 53 -12.73 35.85 16.17
CA PHE A 53 -14.05 36.43 15.91
C PHE A 53 -14.77 35.53 14.92
N GLY A 54 -15.91 34.98 15.33
CA GLY A 54 -16.80 34.21 14.46
C GLY A 54 -17.59 35.12 13.52
N PRO A 55 -18.64 34.60 12.87
CA PRO A 55 -19.49 35.37 11.97
C PRO A 55 -20.16 36.56 12.65
N GLY A 56 -20.18 37.71 11.97
CA GLY A 56 -20.87 38.90 12.43
C GLY A 56 -20.08 40.19 12.21
N LYS A 57 -20.62 41.27 12.78
CA LYS A 57 -20.03 42.61 12.74
C LYS A 57 -19.50 42.98 14.12
N TYR A 58 -18.22 43.32 14.19
CA TYR A 58 -17.52 43.66 15.42
C TYR A 58 -16.91 45.06 15.30
N THR A 59 -17.01 45.84 16.37
CA THR A 59 -16.27 47.11 16.49
C THR A 59 -15.00 46.87 17.28
N LEU A 60 -13.85 47.07 16.65
CA LEU A 60 -12.55 46.92 17.30
C LEU A 60 -12.27 48.14 18.20
N ASN A 61 -12.52 47.99 19.50
CA ASN A 61 -12.25 48.97 20.54
C ASN A 61 -11.74 48.29 21.83
N THR A 62 -10.80 48.92 22.54
CA THR A 62 -10.24 48.47 23.83
C THR A 62 -11.27 48.38 24.94
N GLU A 63 -12.29 49.22 24.89
CA GLU A 63 -13.34 49.24 25.91
C GLU A 63 -14.25 48.01 25.80
N ASN A 64 -14.56 47.59 24.57
CA ASN A 64 -15.52 46.51 24.28
C ASN A 64 -14.88 45.13 24.14
N ILE A 65 -13.57 45.05 23.86
CA ILE A 65 -12.85 43.79 23.76
C ILE A 65 -11.72 43.83 24.80
N PRO A 66 -11.91 43.23 25.99
CA PRO A 66 -10.93 43.28 27.08
C PRO A 66 -9.53 42.82 26.67
N ILE A 67 -9.43 41.90 25.70
CA ILE A 67 -8.15 41.37 25.21
C ILE A 67 -7.34 42.41 24.41
N LEU A 68 -8.00 43.44 23.85
CA LEU A 68 -7.33 44.50 23.09
C LEU A 68 -6.70 45.59 23.96
N ARG A 69 -6.97 45.63 25.28
CA ARG A 69 -6.46 46.66 26.20
C ARG A 69 -4.92 46.74 26.22
N ASN A 70 -4.24 45.62 25.95
CA ASN A 70 -2.77 45.52 25.97
C ASN A 70 -2.09 45.97 24.66
N LEU A 71 -2.85 46.33 23.63
CA LEU A 71 -2.30 46.77 22.34
C LEU A 71 -1.90 48.24 22.30
N PHE A 72 -2.48 49.08 23.15
CA PHE A 72 -2.30 50.52 23.06
C PHE A 72 -1.09 50.96 23.88
N GLY A 73 -0.10 51.54 23.20
CA GLY A 73 1.05 52.21 23.82
C GLY A 73 0.80 53.70 23.99
N ILE A 74 1.25 54.23 25.14
CA ILE A 74 1.46 55.63 25.60
C ILE A 74 0.46 56.70 25.07
N PRO A 75 -0.18 57.49 25.96
CA PRO A 75 -1.27 58.40 25.58
C PRO A 75 -0.76 59.59 24.74
N PHE A 76 -0.79 59.44 23.42
CA PHE A 76 -0.58 60.53 22.47
C PHE A 76 -1.91 60.89 21.80
N GLY A 77 -2.65 61.86 22.36
CA GLY A 77 -3.57 62.70 21.57
C GLY A 77 -4.91 62.11 21.07
N GLY A 78 -5.49 61.11 21.72
CA GLY A 78 -6.95 60.86 21.66
C GLY A 78 -7.50 60.09 20.45
N LYS A 79 -6.69 59.69 19.47
CA LYS A 79 -7.05 58.75 18.39
C LYS A 79 -5.82 57.95 17.97
N ASN A 80 -5.40 56.99 18.79
CA ASN A 80 -4.22 56.18 18.47
C ASN A 80 -4.63 55.00 17.57
N PRO A 81 -4.15 54.92 16.31
CA PRO A 81 -4.21 53.68 15.56
C PRO A 81 -3.43 52.61 16.33
N PHE A 82 -3.90 51.37 16.26
CA PHE A 82 -3.20 50.24 16.87
C PHE A 82 -2.67 49.33 15.76
N THR A 83 -1.49 48.75 15.99
CA THR A 83 -0.90 47.80 15.04
C THR A 83 -1.40 46.41 15.35
N ALA A 84 -2.22 45.87 14.45
CA ALA A 84 -2.72 44.50 14.50
C ALA A 84 -2.81 43.91 13.10
N GLU A 85 -2.58 42.62 12.99
CA GLU A 85 -2.80 41.86 11.76
C GLU A 85 -4.13 41.14 11.86
N VAL A 86 -4.95 41.22 10.81
CA VAL A 86 -6.22 40.50 10.72
C VAL A 86 -6.08 39.39 9.71
N TRP A 87 -6.26 38.16 10.16
CA TRP A 87 -6.31 36.98 9.32
C TRP A 87 -7.74 36.51 9.18
N PHE A 88 -8.19 36.30 7.96
CA PHE A 88 -9.45 35.60 7.70
C PHE A 88 -9.15 34.16 7.34
N VAL A 89 -9.77 33.23 8.06
CA VAL A 89 -9.69 31.80 7.81
C VAL A 89 -11.00 31.33 7.22
N ASN A 90 -10.93 30.68 6.08
CA ASN A 90 -12.07 30.09 5.40
C ASN A 90 -12.43 28.75 6.04
N LYS A 91 -13.65 28.64 6.55
CA LYS A 91 -14.19 27.44 7.19
C LYS A 91 -15.08 26.62 6.25
N VAL A 92 -15.20 27.01 4.98
CA VAL A 92 -15.95 26.27 3.97
C VAL A 92 -15.39 24.86 3.83
N GLN A 93 -16.29 23.90 3.70
CA GLN A 93 -15.96 22.51 3.40
C GLN A 93 -15.70 22.40 1.91
N SER A 94 -14.45 22.13 1.52
CA SER A 94 -14.10 21.85 0.12
C SER A 94 -13.95 20.34 -0.08
N PHE A 95 -14.58 19.81 -1.13
CA PHE A 95 -14.53 18.38 -1.52
C PHE A 95 -13.82 18.17 -2.86
N SER A 96 -12.79 18.97 -3.15
CA SER A 96 -12.26 19.08 -4.52
C SER A 96 -10.76 18.90 -4.66
N ILE A 97 -10.05 18.40 -3.64
CA ILE A 97 -8.59 18.20 -3.77
C ILE A 97 -8.31 16.85 -4.38
N ASP A 98 -7.77 16.86 -5.60
CA ASP A 98 -7.33 15.64 -6.28
C ASP A 98 -5.99 15.18 -5.70
N TRP A 99 -5.81 13.86 -5.58
CA TRP A 99 -4.56 13.28 -5.13
C TRP A 99 -4.16 12.09 -6.00
N ASN A 100 -2.84 11.90 -6.12
CA ASN A 100 -2.23 10.80 -6.84
C ASN A 100 -0.97 10.36 -6.09
N VAL A 101 -0.87 9.06 -5.79
CA VAL A 101 0.35 8.45 -5.28
C VAL A 101 0.77 7.31 -6.21
N SER A 102 1.88 7.52 -6.92
CA SER A 102 2.47 6.57 -7.86
C SER A 102 3.71 5.88 -7.28
N GLY A 103 4.30 4.90 -7.97
CA GLY A 103 5.49 4.21 -7.48
C GLY A 103 5.26 3.50 -6.15
N MET A 104 4.17 2.74 -6.06
CA MET A 104 3.81 1.93 -4.89
C MET A 104 3.97 0.44 -5.25
N PRO A 105 5.18 -0.12 -5.15
CA PRO A 105 5.38 -1.54 -5.40
C PRO A 105 4.69 -2.32 -4.27
N ILE A 106 3.75 -3.21 -4.61
CA ILE A 106 3.04 -4.09 -3.66
C ILE A 106 3.12 -5.55 -4.13
N HIS A 107 3.41 -6.46 -3.20
CA HIS A 107 3.37 -7.90 -3.50
C HIS A 107 1.92 -8.36 -3.59
N ASP A 108 1.52 -8.73 -4.80
CA ASP A 108 0.14 -9.08 -5.11
C ASP A 108 -0.14 -10.58 -4.87
N PRO A 109 -1.24 -10.95 -4.19
CA PRO A 109 -1.57 -12.35 -3.92
C PRO A 109 -2.10 -13.12 -5.14
N ASP A 110 -2.67 -12.48 -6.17
CA ASP A 110 -3.19 -13.15 -7.36
C ASP A 110 -2.07 -13.52 -8.34
N TYR A 111 -1.11 -12.61 -8.54
CA TYR A 111 0.04 -12.80 -9.43
C TYR A 111 1.28 -13.36 -8.70
N ASN A 112 1.29 -13.32 -7.37
CA ASN A 112 2.41 -13.72 -6.51
C ASN A 112 3.73 -13.04 -6.90
N THR A 113 3.66 -11.75 -7.22
CA THR A 113 4.81 -10.92 -7.62
C THR A 113 4.58 -9.47 -7.21
N GLN A 114 5.61 -8.63 -7.32
CA GLN A 114 5.49 -7.21 -7.09
C GLN A 114 4.81 -6.51 -8.26
N LEU A 115 3.69 -5.84 -8.00
CA LEU A 115 3.03 -4.94 -8.95
C LEU A 115 3.34 -3.49 -8.58
N PRO A 116 3.81 -2.66 -9.54
CA PRO A 116 3.93 -1.23 -9.33
C PRO A 116 2.54 -0.61 -9.45
N LEU A 117 1.90 -0.30 -8.32
CA LEU A 117 0.57 0.28 -8.30
C LEU A 117 0.62 1.81 -8.24
N VAL A 118 -0.42 2.44 -8.78
CA VAL A 118 -0.77 3.84 -8.59
C VAL A 118 -2.16 3.92 -7.99
N ALA A 119 -2.36 4.81 -7.03
CA ALA A 119 -3.67 5.09 -6.46
C ALA A 119 -4.00 6.57 -6.66
N VAL A 120 -5.22 6.83 -7.12
CA VAL A 120 -5.74 8.18 -7.38
C VAL A 120 -7.09 8.36 -6.72
N GLY A 121 -7.42 9.60 -6.38
CA GLY A 121 -8.68 9.90 -5.74
C GLY A 121 -8.89 11.37 -5.45
N ARG A 122 -9.87 11.63 -4.57
CA ARG A 122 -10.19 12.97 -4.09
C ARG A 122 -10.34 12.97 -2.58
N TYR A 123 -9.97 14.08 -1.94
CA TYR A 123 -10.16 14.27 -0.52
C TYR A 123 -10.65 15.69 -0.22
N GLY A 124 -11.29 15.84 0.93
CA GLY A 124 -11.86 17.10 1.39
C GLY A 124 -11.34 17.50 2.75
N LEU A 125 -10.88 18.74 2.85
CA LEU A 125 -10.35 19.32 4.08
C LEU A 125 -11.14 20.55 4.48
N LYS A 126 -11.30 20.71 5.79
CA LYS A 126 -11.88 21.89 6.42
C LYS A 126 -10.96 22.37 7.53
N VAL A 127 -10.79 23.68 7.68
CA VAL A 127 -10.12 24.23 8.86
C VAL A 127 -11.05 24.11 10.06
N ASN A 128 -10.65 23.34 11.06
CA ASN A 128 -11.39 23.21 12.30
C ASN A 128 -10.85 24.20 13.34
N ASP A 129 -9.54 24.21 13.57
CA ASP A 129 -8.85 25.13 14.48
C ASP A 129 -8.01 26.15 13.69
N SER A 130 -8.47 27.40 13.65
CA SER A 130 -7.79 28.48 12.93
C SER A 130 -6.44 28.86 13.53
N GLU A 131 -6.29 28.74 14.84
CA GLU A 131 -5.08 29.14 15.54
C GLU A 131 -3.96 28.14 15.27
N ILE A 132 -4.24 26.85 15.44
CA ILE A 132 -3.30 25.79 15.09
C ILE A 132 -2.95 25.85 13.60
N PHE A 133 -3.96 26.04 12.75
CA PHE A 133 -3.78 26.14 11.30
C PHE A 133 -2.86 27.31 10.91
N LEU A 134 -3.14 28.53 11.39
CA LEU A 134 -2.32 29.70 11.06
C LEU A 134 -0.88 29.55 11.56
N LEU A 135 -0.70 29.06 12.79
CA LEU A 135 0.63 28.94 13.41
C LEU A 135 1.49 27.82 12.81
N LYS A 136 0.89 26.66 12.48
CA LYS A 136 1.65 25.49 12.02
C LYS A 136 1.68 25.33 10.51
N VAL A 137 0.68 25.82 9.79
CA VAL A 137 0.52 25.57 8.35
C VAL A 137 0.86 26.80 7.53
N VAL A 138 0.20 27.93 7.82
CA VAL A 138 0.25 29.13 6.97
C VAL A 138 1.60 29.87 7.07
N GLY A 139 2.16 29.96 8.26
CA GLY A 139 3.45 30.63 8.50
C GLY A 139 3.37 32.14 8.22
N THR A 140 4.26 32.65 7.36
CA THR A 140 4.42 34.10 7.10
C THR A 140 3.84 34.59 5.76
N LYS A 141 3.11 33.73 5.03
CA LYS A 141 2.49 34.11 3.76
C LYS A 141 1.42 35.19 3.98
N SER A 142 1.01 35.89 2.91
CA SER A 142 -0.16 36.79 2.94
C SER A 142 -1.45 36.08 2.54
N GLU A 143 -1.33 34.95 1.83
CA GLU A 143 -2.44 34.12 1.39
C GLU A 143 -1.99 32.66 1.40
N PHE A 144 -2.89 31.75 1.78
CA PHE A 144 -2.64 30.32 1.78
C PHE A 144 -3.74 29.59 1.03
N THR A 145 -3.35 28.92 -0.05
CA THR A 145 -4.26 28.32 -1.03
C THR A 145 -4.25 26.78 -0.94
N GLN A 146 -5.18 26.15 -1.65
CA GLN A 146 -5.19 24.68 -1.83
C GLN A 146 -3.89 24.15 -2.46
N ASP A 147 -3.28 24.89 -3.37
CA ASP A 147 -2.04 24.50 -4.03
C ASP A 147 -0.87 24.50 -3.03
N ASP A 148 -0.82 25.51 -2.15
CA ASP A 148 0.17 25.60 -1.09
C ASP A 148 0.07 24.41 -0.12
N LEU A 149 -1.16 24.09 0.31
CA LEU A 149 -1.45 22.97 1.19
C LEU A 149 -0.97 21.65 0.57
N THR A 150 -1.34 21.41 -0.68
CA THR A 150 -1.01 20.17 -1.39
C THR A 150 0.51 20.03 -1.52
N ASN A 151 1.19 21.07 -1.98
CA ASN A 151 2.65 21.04 -2.18
C ASN A 151 3.42 20.86 -0.86
N GLN A 152 2.99 21.55 0.21
CA GLN A 152 3.69 21.52 1.49
C GLN A 152 3.63 20.15 2.17
N PHE A 153 2.49 19.45 2.08
CA PHE A 153 2.28 18.20 2.81
C PHE A 153 2.32 16.94 1.94
N PHE A 154 2.51 17.07 0.61
CA PHE A 154 2.48 15.94 -0.31
C PHE A 154 3.42 14.79 0.10
N GLY A 155 4.64 15.10 0.55
CA GLY A 155 5.62 14.06 0.92
C GLY A 155 5.15 13.15 2.05
N GLU A 156 4.70 13.75 3.17
CA GLU A 156 4.20 12.99 4.32
C GLU A 156 2.86 12.30 4.01
N PHE A 157 1.95 13.02 3.35
CA PHE A 157 0.68 12.47 2.88
C PHE A 157 0.87 11.24 1.98
N SER A 158 1.74 11.36 0.97
CA SER A 158 2.04 10.29 0.01
C SER A 158 2.65 9.08 0.70
N THR A 159 3.62 9.30 1.59
CA THR A 159 4.29 8.24 2.35
C THR A 159 3.30 7.47 3.23
N LYS A 160 2.46 8.17 4.00
CA LYS A 160 1.45 7.53 4.86
C LYS A 160 0.42 6.78 4.01
N THR A 161 -0.12 7.42 2.98
CA THR A 161 -1.14 6.81 2.11
C THR A 161 -0.64 5.51 1.48
N LYS A 162 0.55 5.53 0.86
CA LYS A 162 1.18 4.33 0.28
C LYS A 162 1.35 3.22 1.31
N SER A 163 1.88 3.57 2.48
CA SER A 163 2.12 2.60 3.56
C SER A 163 0.82 1.94 4.03
N GLN A 164 -0.26 2.73 4.16
CA GLN A 164 -1.54 2.25 4.62
C GLN A 164 -2.27 1.39 3.57
N ILE A 165 -2.20 1.75 2.28
CA ILE A 165 -2.73 0.90 1.21
C ILE A 165 -1.99 -0.44 1.18
N ALA A 166 -0.65 -0.43 1.20
CA ALA A 166 0.14 -1.65 1.20
C ALA A 166 -0.18 -2.56 2.39
N GLN A 167 -0.27 -2.00 3.60
CA GLN A 167 -0.64 -2.76 4.80
C GLN A 167 -2.03 -3.37 4.68
N TYR A 168 -3.00 -2.62 4.15
CA TYR A 168 -4.35 -3.11 3.94
C TYR A 168 -4.38 -4.28 2.97
N VAL A 169 -3.73 -4.15 1.80
CA VAL A 169 -3.65 -5.20 0.77
C VAL A 169 -3.00 -6.47 1.32
N ILE A 170 -1.87 -6.34 2.02
CA ILE A 170 -1.14 -7.48 2.61
C ILE A 170 -1.98 -8.17 3.69
N LYS A 171 -2.58 -7.41 4.60
CA LYS A 171 -3.34 -7.94 5.75
C LYS A 171 -4.60 -8.68 5.30
N HIS A 172 -5.35 -8.10 4.36
CA HIS A 172 -6.61 -8.67 3.89
C HIS A 172 -6.44 -9.61 2.69
N ARG A 173 -5.21 -9.73 2.17
CA ARG A 173 -4.87 -10.49 0.96
C ARG A 173 -5.76 -10.10 -0.23
N VAL A 174 -5.96 -8.80 -0.41
CA VAL A 174 -6.76 -8.26 -1.53
C VAL A 174 -5.91 -8.32 -2.78
N GLY A 175 -6.27 -9.19 -3.71
CA GLY A 175 -5.63 -9.27 -5.02
C GLY A 175 -6.02 -8.13 -5.94
N TYR A 176 -5.09 -7.73 -6.82
CA TYR A 176 -5.27 -6.68 -7.81
C TYR A 176 -6.51 -6.91 -8.68
N LYS A 177 -6.84 -8.16 -9.00
CA LYS A 177 -8.02 -8.47 -9.83
C LYS A 177 -9.34 -8.11 -9.15
N TYR A 178 -9.35 -7.99 -7.83
CA TYR A 178 -10.53 -7.70 -7.03
C TYR A 178 -10.44 -6.36 -6.30
N ILE A 179 -9.33 -5.62 -6.42
CA ILE A 179 -9.08 -4.41 -5.62
C ILE A 179 -10.15 -3.33 -5.83
N SER A 180 -10.76 -3.27 -7.01
CA SER A 180 -11.86 -2.36 -7.33
C SER A 180 -13.09 -2.56 -6.43
N ALA A 181 -13.34 -3.78 -5.96
CA ALA A 181 -14.44 -4.09 -5.05
C ALA A 181 -14.22 -3.56 -3.63
N PHE A 182 -12.97 -3.20 -3.28
CA PHE A 182 -12.59 -2.74 -1.94
C PHE A 182 -12.29 -1.24 -1.87
N LEU A 183 -12.52 -0.49 -2.95
CA LEU A 183 -12.16 0.94 -2.99
C LEU A 183 -12.90 1.76 -1.92
N ASP A 184 -14.20 1.50 -1.69
CA ASP A 184 -14.99 2.22 -0.70
C ASP A 184 -14.55 1.88 0.74
N GLU A 185 -14.37 0.58 1.04
CA GLU A 185 -13.88 0.13 2.35
C GLU A 185 -12.48 0.70 2.64
N LEU A 186 -11.57 0.63 1.67
CA LEU A 186 -10.22 1.18 1.77
C LEU A 186 -10.22 2.71 1.91
N SER A 187 -11.15 3.40 1.26
CA SER A 187 -11.36 4.85 1.39
C SER A 187 -11.75 5.21 2.82
N GLY A 188 -12.72 4.50 3.40
CA GLY A 188 -13.13 4.68 4.80
C GLY A 188 -12.00 4.38 5.79
N TYR A 189 -11.25 3.30 5.56
CA TYR A 189 -10.07 2.97 6.34
C TYR A 189 -9.02 4.09 6.33
N LEU A 190 -8.64 4.56 5.13
CA LEU A 190 -7.64 5.62 4.97
C LEU A 190 -8.09 6.94 5.57
N LYS A 191 -9.36 7.32 5.43
CA LYS A 191 -9.91 8.51 6.09
C LYS A 191 -9.62 8.46 7.59
N ASN A 192 -9.94 7.35 8.25
CA ASN A 192 -9.78 7.22 9.69
C ASN A 192 -8.31 7.27 10.12
N VAL A 193 -7.43 6.61 9.36
CA VAL A 193 -5.99 6.56 9.69
C VAL A 193 -5.27 7.88 9.39
N LEU A 194 -5.71 8.63 8.37
CA LEU A 194 -5.10 9.90 7.98
C LEU A 194 -5.68 11.09 8.73
N ASN A 195 -6.88 11.02 9.29
CA ASN A 195 -7.50 12.16 9.98
C ASN A 195 -6.66 12.72 11.16
N PRO A 196 -6.00 11.90 12.01
CA PRO A 196 -5.14 12.43 13.08
C PRO A 196 -3.98 13.29 12.56
N PHE A 197 -3.42 12.96 11.39
CA PHE A 197 -2.36 13.76 10.77
C PHE A 197 -2.86 15.18 10.46
N TRP A 198 -4.05 15.31 9.87
CA TRP A 198 -4.66 16.61 9.58
C TRP A 198 -5.11 17.35 10.84
N THR A 199 -5.65 16.63 11.83
CA THR A 199 -6.12 17.21 13.11
C THR A 199 -4.99 17.93 13.84
N ASN A 200 -3.77 17.37 13.82
CA ASN A 200 -2.58 17.98 14.43
C ASN A 200 -2.18 19.33 13.79
N LEU A 201 -2.65 19.59 12.57
CA LEU A 201 -2.45 20.80 11.78
C LEU A 201 -3.65 21.77 11.84
N GLY A 202 -4.65 21.49 12.68
CA GLY A 202 -5.88 22.30 12.78
C GLY A 202 -6.89 22.04 11.67
N LEU A 203 -6.68 21.00 10.86
CA LEU A 203 -7.52 20.61 9.73
C LEU A 203 -8.33 19.34 10.07
N GLU A 204 -9.49 19.19 9.47
CA GLU A 204 -10.32 17.99 9.58
C GLU A 204 -10.43 17.31 8.20
N LEU A 205 -10.18 16.00 8.16
CA LEU A 205 -10.38 15.18 6.97
C LEU A 205 -11.83 14.70 6.91
N LEU A 206 -12.66 15.47 6.20
CA LEU A 206 -14.09 15.20 6.08
C LEU A 206 -14.37 13.99 5.22
N GLN A 207 -13.64 13.87 4.10
CA GLN A 207 -13.82 12.81 3.13
C GLN A 207 -12.47 12.43 2.51
N PHE A 208 -12.32 11.15 2.23
CA PHE A 208 -11.20 10.60 1.50
C PHE A 208 -11.74 9.47 0.63
N ASN A 209 -11.62 9.60 -0.69
CA ASN A 209 -12.07 8.60 -1.65
C ASN A 209 -10.91 8.21 -2.55
N ILE A 210 -10.81 6.92 -2.83
CA ILE A 210 -10.00 6.37 -3.90
C ILE A 210 -10.92 6.17 -5.10
N THR A 211 -10.60 6.81 -6.22
CA THR A 211 -11.36 6.65 -7.47
C THR A 211 -10.82 5.50 -8.31
N ASN A 212 -9.52 5.24 -8.26
CA ASN A 212 -8.90 4.13 -8.99
C ASN A 212 -7.60 3.66 -8.34
N ILE A 213 -7.34 2.36 -8.43
CA ILE A 213 -6.02 1.75 -8.20
C ILE A 213 -5.71 0.88 -9.42
N ASP A 214 -4.61 1.17 -10.10
CA ASP A 214 -4.20 0.50 -11.34
C ASP A 214 -2.68 0.29 -11.33
N ILE A 215 -2.17 -0.44 -12.32
CA ILE A 215 -0.74 -0.50 -12.62
C ILE A 215 -0.25 0.90 -13.02
N ASP A 216 0.88 1.30 -12.45
CA ASP A 216 1.54 2.57 -12.73
C ASP A 216 2.18 2.57 -14.13
N LYS A 217 1.42 3.00 -15.14
CA LYS A 217 1.89 3.08 -16.53
C LYS A 217 2.82 4.28 -16.80
N SER A 218 3.15 5.08 -15.78
CA SER A 218 4.09 6.20 -15.95
C SER A 218 5.55 5.74 -16.04
N THR A 219 5.86 4.52 -15.58
CA THR A 219 7.19 3.92 -15.66
C THR A 219 7.26 2.82 -16.73
N GLU A 220 8.47 2.55 -17.21
CA GLU A 220 8.70 1.48 -18.21
C GLU A 220 8.38 0.10 -17.62
N GLU A 221 8.71 -0.12 -16.34
CA GLU A 221 8.40 -1.36 -15.63
C GLU A 221 6.90 -1.59 -15.53
N GLY A 222 6.13 -0.56 -15.17
CA GLY A 222 4.68 -0.69 -15.05
C GLY A 222 3.99 -0.85 -16.40
N ARG A 223 4.49 -0.23 -17.47
CA ARG A 223 4.01 -0.50 -18.84
C ARG A 223 4.19 -1.97 -19.23
N LYS A 224 5.35 -2.56 -18.97
CA LYS A 224 5.62 -3.98 -19.24
C LYS A 224 4.74 -4.91 -18.42
N VAL A 225 4.52 -4.59 -17.14
CA VAL A 225 3.62 -5.36 -16.27
C VAL A 225 2.18 -5.29 -16.78
N ALA A 226 1.70 -4.10 -17.16
CA ALA A 226 0.36 -3.93 -17.72
C ALA A 226 0.17 -4.72 -19.03
N GLU A 227 1.17 -4.70 -19.91
CA GLU A 227 1.17 -5.49 -21.15
C GLU A 227 1.14 -7.00 -20.86
N ALA A 228 1.98 -7.48 -19.94
CA ALA A 228 1.98 -8.89 -19.54
C ALA A 228 0.63 -9.35 -18.97
N ILE A 229 -0.03 -8.50 -18.17
CA ILE A 229 -1.37 -8.75 -17.64
C ILE A 229 -2.40 -8.80 -18.78
N ALA A 230 -2.34 -7.87 -19.73
CA ALA A 230 -3.25 -7.84 -20.88
C ALA A 230 -3.07 -9.08 -21.77
N THR A 231 -1.84 -9.49 -22.06
CA THR A 231 -1.52 -10.71 -22.81
C THR A 231 -2.04 -11.94 -22.07
N GLN A 232 -1.84 -12.02 -20.74
CA GLN A 232 -2.39 -13.13 -19.94
C GLN A 232 -3.92 -13.20 -20.02
N ALA A 233 -4.61 -12.05 -19.95
CA ALA A 233 -6.05 -11.99 -20.08
C ALA A 233 -6.51 -12.43 -21.49
N SER A 234 -5.84 -11.97 -22.55
CA SER A 234 -6.11 -12.37 -23.94
C SER A 234 -6.00 -13.89 -24.11
N MET A 235 -4.90 -14.49 -23.64
CA MET A 235 -4.68 -15.93 -23.67
C MET A 235 -5.79 -16.68 -22.92
N SER A 236 -6.20 -16.18 -21.76
CA SER A 236 -7.26 -16.79 -20.96
C SER A 236 -8.64 -16.72 -21.63
N ILE A 237 -8.92 -15.67 -22.40
CA ILE A 237 -10.20 -15.49 -23.12
C ILE A 237 -10.25 -16.37 -24.37
N THR A 238 -9.15 -16.43 -25.11
CA THR A 238 -9.04 -17.13 -26.40
C THR A 238 -8.67 -18.60 -26.26
N GLY A 239 -8.16 -19.00 -25.09
CA GLY A 239 -7.80 -20.39 -24.76
C GLY A 239 -6.48 -20.86 -25.36
N HIS A 240 -5.66 -19.98 -25.94
CA HIS A 240 -4.35 -20.36 -26.46
C HIS A 240 -3.26 -20.26 -25.38
N THR A 241 -2.20 -21.06 -25.54
CA THR A 241 -1.05 -21.05 -24.63
C THR A 241 -0.04 -19.97 -25.03
N TRP A 242 0.85 -19.59 -24.13
CA TRP A 242 1.95 -18.66 -24.43
C TRP A 242 2.81 -19.11 -25.63
N GLN A 243 3.00 -20.42 -25.78
CA GLN A 243 3.75 -21.00 -26.92
C GLN A 243 3.01 -20.78 -28.24
N GLN A 244 1.68 -20.94 -28.23
CA GLN A 244 0.83 -20.68 -29.40
C GLN A 244 0.79 -19.18 -29.73
N GLU A 245 0.73 -18.31 -28.71
CA GLU A 245 0.78 -16.87 -28.90
C GLU A 245 2.11 -16.42 -29.51
N GLN A 246 3.23 -16.99 -29.05
CA GLN A 246 4.54 -16.72 -29.65
C GLN A 246 4.61 -17.21 -31.11
N MET A 247 3.95 -18.32 -31.44
CA MET A 247 3.83 -18.81 -32.82
C MET A 247 3.00 -17.85 -33.69
N PHE A 248 1.85 -17.36 -33.21
CA PHE A 248 1.04 -16.37 -33.91
C PHE A 248 1.79 -15.06 -34.13
N ASN A 249 2.46 -14.55 -33.09
CA ASN A 249 3.27 -13.33 -33.20
C ASN A 249 4.42 -13.49 -34.21
N THR A 250 5.09 -14.64 -34.22
CA THR A 250 6.15 -14.93 -35.21
C THR A 250 5.58 -15.02 -36.63
N ALA A 251 4.42 -15.66 -36.80
CA ALA A 251 3.75 -15.77 -38.09
C ALA A 251 3.27 -14.39 -38.60
N ASN A 252 2.66 -13.57 -37.74
CA ASN A 252 2.23 -12.22 -38.08
C ASN A 252 3.42 -11.31 -38.46
N ASN A 253 4.50 -11.32 -37.68
CA ASN A 253 5.71 -10.56 -37.99
C ASN A 253 6.36 -10.99 -39.32
N ALA A 254 6.30 -12.29 -39.66
CA ALA A 254 6.75 -12.78 -40.96
C ALA A 254 5.87 -12.26 -42.10
N ILE A 255 4.54 -12.29 -41.94
CA ILE A 255 3.54 -11.79 -42.90
C ILE A 255 3.69 -10.27 -43.12
N GLU A 256 3.86 -9.48 -42.07
CA GLU A 256 4.13 -8.04 -42.18
C GLU A 256 5.46 -7.76 -42.90
N GLY A 257 6.48 -8.59 -42.66
CA GLY A 257 7.75 -8.55 -43.39
C GLY A 257 7.63 -8.87 -44.89
N PHE A 258 6.57 -9.59 -45.32
CA PHE A 258 6.27 -9.80 -46.75
C PHE A 258 5.70 -8.53 -47.40
N GLY A 259 4.93 -7.73 -46.67
CA GLY A 259 4.39 -6.46 -47.16
C GLY A 259 5.45 -5.40 -47.45
N ASN A 260 6.60 -5.47 -46.77
CA ASN A 260 7.71 -4.51 -46.90
C ASN A 260 8.88 -4.98 -47.78
N GLY A 261 8.66 -6.01 -48.61
CA GLY A 261 9.50 -6.28 -49.80
C GLY A 261 10.93 -6.76 -49.59
N ASN A 262 11.45 -6.91 -48.37
CA ASN A 262 12.87 -7.29 -48.17
C ASN A 262 13.17 -8.30 -47.06
N GLY A 263 12.16 -8.87 -46.38
CA GLY A 263 12.38 -9.82 -45.27
C GLY A 263 11.35 -10.94 -45.10
N GLY A 264 10.19 -10.84 -45.75
CA GLY A 264 9.09 -11.80 -45.55
C GLY A 264 9.38 -13.21 -46.01
N LEU A 265 10.04 -13.40 -47.16
CA LEU A 265 10.22 -14.74 -47.75
C LEU A 265 10.99 -15.70 -46.85
N LEU A 266 12.01 -15.22 -46.13
CA LEU A 266 12.79 -16.03 -45.19
C LEU A 266 12.01 -16.34 -43.91
N GLY A 267 11.21 -15.38 -43.41
CA GLY A 267 10.31 -15.57 -42.27
C GLY A 267 9.16 -16.53 -42.58
N GLY A 268 8.56 -16.44 -43.77
CA GLY A 268 7.50 -17.34 -44.23
C GLY A 268 8.00 -18.74 -44.54
N LEU A 269 9.22 -18.89 -45.09
CA LEU A 269 9.82 -20.21 -45.29
C LEU A 269 10.14 -20.91 -43.96
N MET A 270 10.58 -20.19 -42.93
CA MET A 270 10.76 -20.75 -41.59
C MET A 270 9.43 -21.10 -40.90
N ALA A 271 8.39 -20.26 -41.05
CA ALA A 271 7.05 -20.53 -40.52
C ALA A 271 6.38 -21.72 -41.22
N MET A 272 6.49 -21.83 -42.55
CA MET A 272 6.00 -22.98 -43.32
C MET A 272 6.82 -24.26 -43.06
N SER A 273 8.11 -24.14 -42.74
CA SER A 273 8.97 -25.25 -42.31
C SER A 273 8.54 -25.82 -40.95
N MET A 274 8.21 -24.95 -39.98
CA MET A 274 7.69 -25.37 -38.67
C MET A 274 6.25 -25.92 -38.72
N MET A 275 5.39 -25.38 -39.60
CA MET A 275 3.97 -25.79 -39.70
C MET A 275 3.73 -26.93 -40.70
N GLY A 276 4.64 -27.13 -41.67
CA GLY A 276 4.56 -28.15 -42.73
C GLY A 276 5.43 -29.40 -42.52
N GLY A 277 6.17 -29.49 -41.40
CA GLY A 277 7.15 -30.55 -41.14
C GLY A 277 6.60 -31.98 -40.92
N MET A 278 5.31 -32.24 -41.13
CA MET A 278 4.71 -33.56 -40.91
C MET A 278 4.27 -34.31 -42.18
N ASN A 279 4.63 -33.84 -43.39
CA ASN A 279 4.21 -34.55 -44.62
C ASN A 279 5.23 -34.61 -45.77
N ASN A 280 6.54 -34.58 -45.51
CA ASN A 280 7.45 -35.13 -46.50
C ASN A 280 8.69 -35.77 -45.88
N SER A 281 8.79 -37.07 -46.13
CA SER A 281 9.87 -37.97 -45.78
C SER A 281 11.22 -37.49 -46.30
N GLY A 282 12.20 -37.41 -45.40
CA GLY A 282 13.61 -37.48 -45.75
C GLY A 282 14.44 -36.25 -45.41
N MET A 283 14.77 -36.07 -44.13
CA MET A 283 16.12 -35.71 -43.71
C MET A 283 16.29 -35.96 -42.21
N ALA A 284 17.14 -36.94 -41.92
CA ALA A 284 17.57 -37.31 -40.59
C ALA A 284 18.56 -36.29 -40.03
N GLY A 285 18.49 -36.07 -38.72
CA GLY A 285 19.66 -35.80 -37.87
C GLY A 285 20.26 -34.39 -37.96
N GLY A 286 19.69 -33.45 -37.21
CA GLY A 286 20.29 -32.14 -36.98
C GLY A 286 19.78 -31.53 -35.69
N MET A 287 20.45 -31.82 -34.59
CA MET A 287 20.28 -31.17 -33.29
C MET A 287 20.19 -29.64 -33.43
N MET A 288 19.11 -29.04 -32.97
CA MET A 288 19.10 -27.66 -32.44
C MET A 288 17.96 -27.52 -31.45
N GLN A 289 18.25 -27.86 -30.19
CA GLN A 289 17.40 -27.54 -29.04
C GLN A 289 17.91 -26.21 -28.49
N PRO A 290 17.22 -25.07 -28.65
CA PRO A 290 17.60 -23.86 -27.94
C PRO A 290 17.19 -24.03 -26.47
N GLN A 291 18.19 -24.32 -25.64
CA GLN A 291 18.08 -24.30 -24.18
C GLN A 291 17.87 -22.86 -23.73
N TYR A 292 16.61 -22.45 -23.53
CA TYR A 292 16.30 -21.19 -22.88
C TYR A 292 16.53 -21.32 -21.38
N ASN A 293 17.63 -20.75 -20.93
CA ASN A 293 17.97 -20.59 -19.53
C ASN A 293 17.13 -19.43 -18.97
N GLN A 294 16.17 -19.74 -18.11
CA GLN A 294 15.37 -18.75 -17.38
C GLN A 294 16.24 -18.16 -16.24
N PRO A 295 16.45 -16.84 -16.14
CA PRO A 295 17.19 -16.26 -15.03
C PRO A 295 16.28 -16.24 -13.79
N THR A 296 16.52 -17.17 -12.87
CA THR A 296 15.99 -17.12 -11.51
C THR A 296 16.81 -16.10 -10.71
N PHE A 297 16.19 -14.99 -10.32
CA PHE A 297 16.77 -14.02 -9.39
C PHE A 297 16.58 -14.53 -7.96
N GLY A 298 17.62 -15.15 -7.40
CA GLY A 298 17.64 -15.68 -6.04
C GLY A 298 19.08 -15.81 -5.58
N GLY A 299 19.40 -15.21 -4.43
CA GLY A 299 20.75 -14.86 -4.03
C GLY A 299 21.69 -16.03 -3.71
N ASN A 300 22.97 -15.73 -3.93
CA ASN A 300 24.15 -16.50 -3.58
C ASN A 300 24.12 -17.03 -2.13
N GLN A 301 24.26 -18.35 -1.96
CA GLN A 301 25.13 -18.95 -0.94
C GLN A 301 25.70 -20.27 -1.49
N GLN A 302 27.01 -20.26 -1.77
CA GLN A 302 27.80 -21.46 -2.00
C GLN A 302 28.10 -22.13 -0.66
N VAL A 303 27.72 -23.39 -0.46
CA VAL A 303 28.55 -24.41 0.22
C VAL A 303 28.11 -25.81 -0.24
N GLY A 304 29.07 -26.65 -0.63
CA GLY A 304 29.04 -28.09 -0.31
C GLY A 304 28.49 -29.06 -1.36
N GLN A 305 29.40 -29.86 -1.91
CA GLN A 305 29.17 -31.01 -2.78
C GLN A 305 28.46 -32.19 -2.09
N GLN A 306 27.84 -33.02 -2.95
CA GLN A 306 27.55 -34.46 -2.85
C GLN A 306 26.21 -34.95 -2.27
N GLY A 307 25.53 -35.74 -3.11
CA GLY A 307 24.42 -36.63 -2.78
C GLY A 307 23.37 -36.63 -3.89
N GLU A 308 23.40 -37.61 -4.80
CA GLU A 308 22.25 -37.91 -5.67
C GLU A 308 21.03 -38.18 -4.80
N GLN A 309 20.14 -37.19 -4.68
CA GLN A 309 18.88 -37.35 -3.96
C GLN A 309 17.85 -37.93 -4.92
N ALA A 310 17.33 -39.09 -4.53
CA ALA A 310 16.16 -39.69 -5.17
C ALA A 310 15.03 -38.65 -5.30
N PRO A 311 14.24 -38.68 -6.39
CA PRO A 311 13.21 -37.69 -6.65
C PRO A 311 12.23 -37.60 -5.47
N ILE A 312 12.06 -36.38 -4.94
CA ILE A 312 11.18 -36.11 -3.80
C ILE A 312 9.73 -36.38 -4.24
N LYS A 313 9.09 -37.38 -3.63
CA LYS A 313 7.70 -37.74 -3.92
C LYS A 313 6.75 -36.80 -3.17
N MET A 314 5.61 -36.51 -3.79
CA MET A 314 4.54 -35.76 -3.13
C MET A 314 3.54 -36.74 -2.51
N VAL A 315 3.19 -36.53 -1.24
CA VAL A 315 2.27 -37.37 -0.48
C VAL A 315 1.08 -36.55 0.03
N PHE A 316 -0.03 -37.20 0.35
CA PHE A 316 -1.18 -36.56 1.00
C PHE A 316 -1.13 -36.82 2.50
N CYS A 317 -1.33 -35.78 3.32
CA CYS A 317 -1.32 -35.92 4.76
C CYS A 317 -2.48 -36.77 5.28
N SER A 318 -2.17 -37.72 6.16
CA SER A 318 -3.15 -38.61 6.79
C SER A 318 -4.17 -37.89 7.67
N ASN A 319 -3.83 -36.70 8.20
CA ASN A 319 -4.71 -35.91 9.06
C ASN A 319 -5.51 -34.83 8.31
N CYS A 320 -4.86 -34.05 7.44
CA CYS A 320 -5.50 -32.88 6.80
C CYS A 320 -5.72 -32.98 5.30
N ALA A 321 -5.35 -34.12 4.69
CA ALA A 321 -5.49 -34.41 3.26
C ALA A 321 -4.79 -33.43 2.29
N LYS A 322 -3.95 -32.51 2.78
CA LYS A 322 -3.16 -31.61 1.93
C LYS A 322 -1.88 -32.28 1.43
N LYS A 323 -1.48 -31.93 0.21
CA LYS A 323 -0.31 -32.48 -0.49
C LYS A 323 0.97 -31.80 -0.02
N TYR A 324 2.01 -32.55 0.30
CA TYR A 324 3.31 -32.03 0.75
C TYR A 324 4.47 -32.95 0.34
N PRO A 325 5.73 -32.45 0.31
CA PRO A 325 6.87 -33.24 -0.11
C PRO A 325 7.33 -34.24 0.97
N SER A 326 7.67 -35.46 0.56
CA SER A 326 8.04 -36.58 1.46
C SER A 326 9.37 -36.41 2.20
N ASN A 327 10.08 -35.29 1.99
CA ASN A 327 11.30 -34.93 2.72
C ASN A 327 11.02 -34.13 4.01
N SER A 328 9.75 -33.84 4.30
CA SER A 328 9.34 -33.13 5.52
C SER A 328 9.03 -34.12 6.64
N SER A 329 9.64 -33.95 7.82
CA SER A 329 9.35 -34.80 8.99
C SER A 329 7.95 -34.57 9.58
N PHE A 330 7.33 -33.43 9.29
CA PHE A 330 5.98 -33.06 9.71
C PHE A 330 5.21 -32.40 8.55
N CYS A 331 3.89 -32.55 8.53
CA CYS A 331 3.03 -31.89 7.57
C CYS A 331 3.06 -30.36 7.79
N PRO A 332 3.44 -29.54 6.78
CA PRO A 332 3.56 -28.09 6.92
C PRO A 332 2.22 -27.37 7.12
N HIS A 333 1.10 -28.06 6.94
CA HIS A 333 -0.23 -27.48 7.06
C HIS A 333 -0.94 -27.77 8.38
N CYS A 334 -0.60 -28.86 9.07
CA CYS A 334 -1.28 -29.26 10.30
C CYS A 334 -0.35 -29.76 11.41
N GLY A 335 0.96 -29.86 11.16
CA GLY A 335 1.94 -30.30 12.15
C GLY A 335 1.94 -31.81 12.44
N ASN A 336 1.12 -32.62 11.76
CA ASN A 336 1.11 -34.08 11.96
C ASN A 336 2.47 -34.70 11.56
N PRO A 337 3.06 -35.60 12.36
CA PRO A 337 4.26 -36.33 11.98
C PRO A 337 4.05 -37.14 10.70
N TYR A 338 5.04 -37.14 9.81
CA TYR A 338 5.01 -37.95 8.60
C TYR A 338 5.33 -39.42 8.93
N ASN A 339 4.40 -40.33 8.64
CA ASN A 339 4.56 -41.77 8.87
C ASN A 339 4.55 -42.54 7.52
N PRO A 340 5.72 -42.66 6.85
CA PRO A 340 5.80 -43.23 5.51
C PRO A 340 5.53 -44.73 5.49
N CYS A 341 4.68 -45.17 4.56
CA CYS A 341 4.58 -46.58 4.22
C CYS A 341 5.91 -47.08 3.62
N PRO A 342 6.49 -48.19 4.11
CA PRO A 342 7.76 -48.71 3.61
C PRO A 342 7.70 -49.20 2.15
N ASN A 343 6.49 -49.45 1.62
CA ASN A 343 6.31 -49.93 0.25
C ASN A 343 6.05 -48.79 -0.76
N CYS A 344 5.11 -47.88 -0.46
CA CYS A 344 4.71 -46.83 -1.42
C CYS A 344 5.08 -45.40 -1.01
N GLY A 345 5.52 -45.19 0.24
CA GLY A 345 5.85 -43.87 0.76
C GLY A 345 4.63 -42.99 1.08
N ALA A 346 3.40 -43.49 1.06
CA ALA A 346 2.24 -42.72 1.50
C ALA A 346 2.32 -42.41 3.01
N ASP A 347 1.83 -41.24 3.41
CA ASP A 347 1.66 -40.88 4.82
C ASP A 347 0.47 -41.63 5.43
N ASN A 348 0.62 -42.13 6.65
CA ASN A 348 -0.39 -42.93 7.35
C ASN A 348 -0.64 -42.40 8.75
N ASP A 349 -1.78 -42.77 9.34
CA ASP A 349 -2.00 -42.52 10.76
C ASP A 349 -0.97 -43.31 11.59
N THR A 350 -0.57 -42.80 12.75
CA THR A 350 0.39 -43.48 13.64
C THR A 350 -0.15 -44.81 14.17
N ASN A 351 -1.48 -44.99 14.21
CA ASN A 351 -2.16 -46.20 14.62
C ASN A 351 -2.65 -47.05 13.43
N ALA A 352 -2.35 -46.67 12.19
CA ALA A 352 -2.78 -47.40 11.00
C ALA A 352 -2.14 -48.80 10.95
N LYS A 353 -2.97 -49.85 10.94
CA LYS A 353 -2.51 -51.24 10.77
C LYS A 353 -2.20 -51.60 9.31
N ARG A 354 -2.69 -50.78 8.36
CA ARG A 354 -2.58 -50.99 6.93
C ARG A 354 -2.40 -49.65 6.23
N CYS A 355 -1.55 -49.61 5.20
CA CYS A 355 -1.32 -48.43 4.39
C CYS A 355 -2.60 -48.01 3.64
N VAL A 356 -2.96 -46.73 3.75
CA VAL A 356 -4.15 -46.15 3.12
C VAL A 356 -4.10 -46.15 1.59
N SER A 357 -2.89 -46.12 1.01
CA SER A 357 -2.72 -46.03 -0.45
C SER A 357 -2.42 -47.36 -1.13
N CYS A 358 -1.63 -48.25 -0.52
CA CYS A 358 -1.19 -49.49 -1.17
C CYS A 358 -1.57 -50.78 -0.43
N GLY A 359 -2.21 -50.69 0.74
CA GLY A 359 -2.69 -51.86 1.47
C GLY A 359 -1.62 -52.70 2.20
N THR A 360 -0.35 -52.28 2.21
CA THR A 360 0.72 -52.96 2.95
C THR A 360 0.46 -52.92 4.47
N GLN A 361 0.66 -54.03 5.19
CA GLN A 361 0.56 -54.09 6.65
C GLN A 361 1.70 -53.29 7.32
N LEU A 362 1.36 -52.45 8.29
CA LEU A 362 2.30 -51.67 9.08
C LEU A 362 2.36 -52.35 10.47
N GLN A 363 3.45 -53.06 10.78
CA GLN A 363 3.56 -53.87 12.01
C GLN A 363 3.65 -53.00 13.28
N GLN A 364 2.92 -53.40 14.34
CA GLN A 364 2.96 -52.81 15.67
C GLN A 364 3.93 -53.60 16.59
N THR A 365 4.85 -52.90 17.25
CA THR A 365 5.60 -53.32 18.45
C THR A 365 5.69 -52.07 19.35
N ASN A 366 5.36 -52.02 20.64
CA ASN A 366 4.98 -53.02 21.64
C ASN A 366 4.03 -52.39 22.67
N ASN A 367 3.15 -53.23 23.22
CA ASN A 367 2.60 -53.06 24.56
C ASN A 367 3.70 -53.20 25.61
N THR A 368 3.81 -52.25 26.53
CA THR A 368 4.24 -52.53 27.91
C THR A 368 3.52 -51.58 28.87
N THR A 369 2.90 -52.20 29.87
CA THR A 369 2.15 -51.67 31.01
C THR A 369 2.96 -50.75 31.94
N PRO A 370 2.29 -49.99 32.84
CA PRO A 370 2.87 -48.84 33.53
C PRO A 370 3.72 -49.26 34.73
N GLU A 371 4.99 -48.85 34.75
CA GLU A 371 5.81 -48.92 35.95
C GLU A 371 6.60 -47.61 36.13
N GLN A 372 6.52 -47.10 37.34
CA GLN A 372 6.98 -45.78 37.78
C GLN A 372 8.48 -45.60 37.54
N THR A 373 8.84 -44.64 36.69
CA THR A 373 10.16 -44.00 36.75
C THR A 373 9.93 -42.50 36.83
N ILE A 374 10.45 -41.90 37.90
CA ILE A 374 10.35 -40.47 38.19
C ILE A 374 10.98 -39.73 37.00
N ALA A 375 10.12 -39.09 36.21
CA ALA A 375 10.54 -38.36 35.01
C ALA A 375 11.37 -37.14 35.44
N ASP A 376 12.62 -37.10 35.00
CA ASP A 376 13.54 -35.99 35.23
C ASP A 376 13.07 -34.79 34.40
N VAL A 377 12.44 -33.81 35.06
CA VAL A 377 11.77 -32.66 34.42
C VAL A 377 12.59 -31.38 34.52
N CYS A 378 12.54 -30.57 33.47
CA CYS A 378 13.25 -29.30 33.43
C CYS A 378 12.68 -28.28 34.43
N ASN A 379 13.51 -27.86 35.40
CA ASN A 379 13.15 -26.89 36.46
C ASN A 379 12.66 -25.53 35.95
N ARG A 380 12.88 -25.19 34.66
CA ARG A 380 12.47 -23.91 34.08
C ARG A 380 11.13 -23.97 33.35
N CYS A 381 10.80 -25.10 32.72
CA CYS A 381 9.65 -25.18 31.81
C CYS A 381 8.83 -26.47 31.92
N GLY A 382 9.16 -27.35 32.87
CA GLY A 382 8.44 -28.59 33.15
C GLY A 382 8.55 -29.68 32.08
N THR A 383 9.38 -29.50 31.06
CA THR A 383 9.54 -30.49 29.97
C THR A 383 10.40 -31.66 30.43
N VAL A 384 9.94 -32.89 30.20
CA VAL A 384 10.69 -34.12 30.52
C VAL A 384 11.96 -34.21 29.70
N PHE A 385 13.09 -34.50 30.33
CA PHE A 385 14.36 -34.70 29.64
C PHE A 385 14.38 -36.02 28.85
N PRO A 386 14.81 -36.01 27.58
CA PRO A 386 15.21 -37.22 26.88
C PRO A 386 16.37 -37.91 27.62
N PRO A 387 16.46 -39.26 27.63
CA PRO A 387 17.40 -40.03 28.46
C PRO A 387 18.87 -39.59 28.36
N SER A 388 19.29 -39.02 27.24
CA SER A 388 20.67 -38.61 26.93
C SER A 388 20.90 -37.10 26.76
N ALA A 389 19.89 -36.27 27.00
CA ALA A 389 19.97 -34.82 26.76
C ALA A 389 20.68 -34.08 27.91
N LYS A 390 21.76 -33.35 27.59
CA LYS A 390 22.46 -32.45 28.53
C LYS A 390 21.77 -31.08 28.70
N PHE A 391 20.91 -30.71 27.75
CA PHE A 391 20.17 -29.45 27.70
C PHE A 391 18.71 -29.68 27.31
N CYS A 392 17.80 -28.88 27.85
CA CYS A 392 16.37 -29.01 27.64
C CYS A 392 16.02 -28.65 26.19
N PRO A 393 15.32 -29.51 25.43
CA PRO A 393 15.00 -29.26 24.03
C PRO A 393 14.00 -28.11 23.82
N LYS A 394 13.25 -27.72 24.86
CA LYS A 394 12.24 -26.65 24.78
C LYS A 394 12.78 -25.27 25.13
N CYS A 395 13.66 -25.16 26.13
CA CYS A 395 14.11 -23.86 26.64
C CYS A 395 15.64 -23.72 26.78
N GLY A 396 16.41 -24.73 26.36
CA GLY A 396 17.89 -24.72 26.40
C GLY A 396 18.52 -24.79 27.79
N ASN A 397 17.72 -24.94 28.86
CA ASN A 397 18.27 -25.01 30.21
C ASN A 397 19.08 -26.28 30.40
N LYS A 398 20.25 -26.18 31.04
CA LYS A 398 21.08 -27.36 31.33
C LYS A 398 20.34 -28.27 32.31
N ARG A 399 20.44 -29.58 32.07
CA ARG A 399 19.84 -30.61 32.94
C ARG A 399 20.36 -30.51 34.36
#